data_AF-A0A2D8CBT6-F1
#
_entry.id   AF-A0A2D8CBT6-F1
#
_cell.length_a   1.000
_cell.length_b   1.000
_cell.length_c   1.000
_cell.angle_alpha   90.00
_cell.angle_beta   90.00
_cell.angle_gamma   90.00
#
_symmetry.space_group_name_H-M   'P 1'
#
loop_
_entity.id
_entity.type
_entity.pdbx_description
1 polymer ?
#
loop_
_entity_poly.entity_id
_entity_poly.type
_entity_poly.pdbx_seq_one_letter_code
_entity_poly.pdbx_strand_id
1 'polypeptide(L)'
;MPSTGSLGTEADGSENTIHYPLGVYVKPGADLFDTNFMTGAADQVAYTFKKLGGDVLDVELTVGNIYAAYEEATLEYSYIVNLHQSKNILHSSLGATTGTFDSDGQRTDSKSSANVELKYPKFKFGYAKAVMDQTISEVGLGGTTPVYSASFNTTASVQDYDLQQIVSSSAIDGTSLGADYTGSVGDKRIIIRRVFYKTPHAMWRFYGYYGGMNAVGNLSTYGMYADDSTYEVIPPWHNKAQAMAYEDAIYTRNSHYSYEIKNNNLRIFPMPSVVTPKKIFFEFTIENDPWSDTSGKDSGTEGVNNMNTLPLANVPYKNINSIGKQWIRRFALALSKETLGEIRSKFGAIPIPNNNVTLNGTALISQGREEQKNLRDELQKVLDELTYQKMTETQSAVAKSVQEMSRTYPYFIYTG
;
A
#
# COMPACT_ATOMS: atom_id res chain seq x y z
N MET A 1 -44.40 -1.36 35.64
CA MET A 1 -44.20 0.10 35.38
C MET A 1 -43.44 0.22 34.07
N PRO A 2 -43.62 1.26 33.24
CA PRO A 2 -42.81 1.41 32.04
C PRO A 2 -41.34 1.48 32.47
N SER A 3 -40.57 0.46 32.11
CA SER A 3 -39.13 0.43 32.37
C SER A 3 -38.48 1.51 31.51
N THR A 4 -38.19 2.66 32.11
CA THR A 4 -37.35 3.69 31.51
C THR A 4 -35.91 3.43 31.93
N GLY A 5 -34.98 3.38 30.97
CA GLY A 5 -33.56 3.29 31.28
C GLY A 5 -33.15 4.46 32.18
N SER A 6 -32.22 4.19 33.11
CA SER A 6 -31.70 5.20 34.03
C SER A 6 -30.21 5.47 33.75
N LEU A 7 -29.76 6.68 34.07
CA LEU A 7 -28.34 6.98 34.13
C LEU A 7 -27.86 6.70 35.56
N GLY A 8 -26.72 6.04 35.70
CA GLY A 8 -26.11 5.77 36.99
C GLY A 8 -25.17 4.56 36.96
N THR A 9 -24.26 4.53 37.93
CA THR A 9 -23.27 3.45 38.12
C THR A 9 -23.78 2.29 38.96
N GLU A 10 -24.98 2.41 39.54
CA GLU A 10 -25.61 1.41 40.39
C GLU A 10 -26.89 0.85 39.75
N ALA A 11 -27.32 -0.33 40.20
CA ALA A 11 -28.55 -1.00 39.75
C ALA A 11 -28.65 -1.11 38.22
N ASP A 12 -29.82 -0.78 37.65
CA ASP A 12 -30.14 -0.82 36.22
C ASP A 12 -29.73 0.46 35.46
N GLY A 13 -28.66 1.12 35.91
CA GLY A 13 -28.10 2.30 35.26
C GLY A 13 -27.20 1.96 34.07
N SER A 14 -27.24 2.77 33.01
CA SER A 14 -26.43 2.56 31.80
C SER A 14 -24.93 2.86 31.97
N GLU A 15 -24.50 3.37 33.12
CA GLU A 15 -23.07 3.56 33.43
C GLU A 15 -22.48 2.34 34.16
N ASN A 16 -23.33 1.38 34.57
CA ASN A 16 -22.91 0.15 35.22
C ASN A 16 -22.34 -0.84 34.20
N THR A 17 -21.01 -0.98 34.20
CA THR A 17 -20.26 -1.86 33.28
C THR A 17 -20.65 -3.33 33.33
N ILE A 18 -21.30 -3.82 34.40
CA ILE A 18 -21.72 -5.23 34.54
C ILE A 18 -22.77 -5.63 33.49
N HIS A 19 -23.54 -4.66 32.98
CA HIS A 19 -24.56 -4.91 31.96
C HIS A 19 -24.00 -5.09 30.55
N TYR A 20 -22.71 -4.82 30.36
CA TYR A 20 -22.06 -4.79 29.06
C TYR A 20 -21.08 -5.97 28.93
N PRO A 21 -21.22 -6.83 27.91
CA PRO A 21 -20.32 -7.97 27.72
C PRO A 21 -18.85 -7.58 27.60
N LEU A 22 -18.55 -6.47 26.92
CA LEU A 22 -17.19 -5.97 26.73
C LEU A 22 -16.97 -4.64 27.44
N GLY A 23 -18.00 -3.80 27.51
CA GLY A 23 -17.95 -2.48 28.17
C GLY A 23 -17.03 -1.47 27.48
N VAL A 24 -16.79 -1.64 26.18
CA VAL A 24 -15.78 -0.88 25.42
C VAL A 24 -16.08 0.61 25.42
N TYR A 25 -17.37 0.98 25.38
CA TYR A 25 -17.84 2.38 25.33
C TYR A 25 -18.18 2.98 26.71
N VAL A 26 -18.11 2.18 27.79
CA VAL A 26 -18.65 2.54 29.12
C VAL A 26 -17.55 2.59 30.19
N LYS A 27 -16.43 1.87 30.02
CA LYS A 27 -15.31 1.87 30.97
C LYS A 27 -14.63 3.26 31.03
N PRO A 28 -14.65 3.95 32.18
CA PRO A 28 -13.96 5.22 32.33
C PRO A 28 -12.45 5.06 32.10
N GLY A 29 -11.85 5.94 31.29
CA GLY A 29 -10.43 5.89 30.94
C GLY A 29 -10.08 4.99 29.74
N ALA A 30 -11.05 4.27 29.16
CA ALA A 30 -10.87 3.61 27.87
C ALA A 30 -10.96 4.61 26.70
N ASP A 31 -10.27 4.32 25.59
CA ASP A 31 -10.21 5.21 24.42
C ASP A 31 -11.57 5.48 23.77
N LEU A 32 -12.48 4.51 23.85
CA LEU A 32 -13.83 4.60 23.29
C LEU A 32 -14.91 5.03 24.29
N PHE A 33 -14.53 5.40 25.52
CA PHE A 33 -15.48 5.89 26.51
C PHE A 33 -16.28 7.09 25.97
N ASP A 34 -17.62 6.99 26.02
CA ASP A 34 -18.51 8.05 25.52
C ASP A 34 -19.79 8.14 26.34
N THR A 35 -20.03 9.32 26.93
CA THR A 35 -21.26 9.61 27.68
C THR A 35 -22.51 9.60 26.79
N ASN A 36 -22.39 9.92 25.51
CA ASN A 36 -23.50 9.86 24.58
C ASN A 36 -23.94 8.43 24.29
N PHE A 37 -23.03 7.45 24.42
CA PHE A 37 -23.37 6.04 24.29
C PHE A 37 -24.26 5.61 25.46
N MET A 38 -23.89 5.98 26.69
CA MET A 38 -24.65 5.66 27.90
C MET A 38 -26.07 6.27 27.88
N THR A 39 -26.20 7.52 27.43
CA THR A 39 -27.51 8.16 27.22
C THR A 39 -28.31 7.45 26.12
N GLY A 40 -27.66 7.11 25.00
CA GLY A 40 -28.31 6.37 23.90
C GLY A 40 -28.78 4.97 24.32
N ALA A 41 -28.01 4.29 25.16
CA ALA A 41 -28.37 3.00 25.74
C ALA A 41 -29.59 3.12 26.65
N ALA A 42 -29.63 4.14 27.52
CA ALA A 42 -30.80 4.42 28.37
C ALA A 42 -32.07 4.69 27.54
N ASP A 43 -31.96 5.49 26.47
CA ASP A 43 -33.08 5.73 25.54
C ASP A 43 -33.51 4.46 24.80
N GLN A 44 -32.57 3.58 24.47
CA GLN A 44 -32.86 2.31 23.80
C GLN A 44 -33.76 1.40 24.63
N VAL A 45 -33.64 1.42 25.97
CA VAL A 45 -34.54 0.69 26.88
C VAL A 45 -35.97 1.15 26.65
N ALA A 46 -36.23 2.46 26.74
CA ALA A 46 -37.56 3.01 26.53
C ALA A 46 -38.07 2.70 25.10
N TYR A 47 -37.19 2.75 24.10
CA TYR A 47 -37.53 2.42 22.72
C TYR A 47 -37.96 0.95 22.56
N THR A 48 -37.18 0.01 23.10
CA THR A 48 -37.44 -1.43 23.01
C THR A 48 -38.72 -1.81 23.77
N PHE A 49 -38.89 -1.35 25.01
CA PHE A 49 -40.10 -1.64 25.80
C PHE A 49 -41.36 -1.13 25.09
N LYS A 50 -41.35 0.10 24.57
CA LYS A 50 -42.49 0.66 23.80
C LYS A 50 -42.80 -0.12 22.53
N LYS A 51 -41.77 -0.59 21.81
CA LYS A 51 -41.94 -1.33 20.56
C LYS A 51 -42.40 -2.77 20.76
N LEU A 52 -42.04 -3.39 21.89
CA LEU A 52 -42.42 -4.77 22.23
C LEU A 52 -43.72 -4.87 23.04
N GLY A 53 -44.36 -3.74 23.35
CA GLY A 53 -45.63 -3.71 24.08
C GLY A 53 -45.49 -3.76 25.61
N GLY A 54 -44.29 -3.50 26.13
CA GLY A 54 -43.96 -3.47 27.56
C GLY A 54 -44.78 -2.53 28.41
N ASP A 55 -45.30 -1.46 27.79
CA ASP A 55 -46.19 -0.50 28.45
C ASP A 55 -47.58 -1.09 28.73
N VAL A 56 -47.97 -2.15 28.03
CA VAL A 56 -49.29 -2.82 28.15
C VAL A 56 -49.18 -4.11 28.95
N LEU A 57 -48.21 -4.95 28.61
CA LEU A 57 -47.90 -6.20 29.30
C LEU A 57 -46.39 -6.26 29.49
N ASP A 58 -45.96 -6.60 30.70
CA ASP A 58 -44.55 -6.60 31.04
C ASP A 58 -43.77 -7.56 30.13
N VAL A 59 -42.53 -7.19 29.81
CA VAL A 59 -41.67 -7.95 28.89
C VAL A 59 -40.61 -8.65 29.72
N GLU A 60 -40.34 -9.92 29.43
CA GLU A 60 -39.39 -10.74 30.20
C GLU A 60 -37.90 -10.39 29.92
N LEU A 61 -37.62 -9.17 29.47
CA LEU A 61 -36.28 -8.64 29.25
C LEU A 61 -35.85 -7.79 30.44
N THR A 62 -34.62 -7.98 30.89
CA THR A 62 -34.00 -7.05 31.84
C THR A 62 -33.42 -5.83 31.11
N VAL A 63 -33.26 -4.72 31.83
CA VAL A 63 -32.60 -3.52 31.30
C VAL A 63 -31.17 -3.85 30.83
N GLY A 64 -30.45 -4.68 31.59
CA GLY A 64 -29.11 -5.14 31.24
C GLY A 64 -29.05 -5.90 29.91
N ASN A 65 -30.07 -6.71 29.57
CA ASN A 65 -30.10 -7.38 28.27
C ASN A 65 -30.17 -6.39 27.10
N ILE A 66 -30.87 -5.26 27.29
CA ILE A 66 -31.00 -4.23 26.25
C ILE A 66 -29.69 -3.43 26.12
N TYR A 67 -29.00 -3.16 27.23
CA TYR A 67 -27.68 -2.53 27.23
C TYR A 67 -26.63 -3.39 26.51
N ALA A 68 -26.61 -4.70 26.78
CA ALA A 68 -25.76 -5.65 26.08
C ALA A 68 -26.06 -5.67 24.57
N ALA A 69 -27.33 -5.76 24.18
CA ALA A 69 -27.74 -5.73 22.78
C ALA A 69 -27.37 -4.41 22.07
N TYR A 70 -27.35 -3.29 22.79
CA TYR A 70 -26.98 -1.99 22.24
C TYR A 70 -25.47 -1.84 22.01
N GLU A 71 -24.64 -2.37 22.92
CA GLU A 71 -23.20 -2.47 22.70
C GLU A 71 -22.88 -3.37 21.52
N GLU A 72 -23.47 -4.57 21.46
CA GLU A 72 -23.28 -5.51 20.35
C GLU A 72 -23.68 -4.89 19.01
N ALA A 73 -24.81 -4.19 18.94
CA ALA A 73 -25.23 -3.47 17.74
C ALA A 73 -24.24 -2.38 17.29
N THR A 74 -23.60 -1.70 18.24
CA THR A 74 -22.60 -0.67 17.94
C THR A 74 -21.31 -1.28 17.42
N LEU A 75 -20.87 -2.39 17.99
CA LEU A 75 -19.70 -3.15 17.53
C LEU A 75 -19.94 -3.77 16.15
N GLU A 76 -21.13 -4.31 15.90
CA GLU A 76 -21.50 -4.85 14.59
C GLU A 76 -21.49 -3.76 13.51
N TYR A 77 -22.02 -2.57 13.83
CA TYR A 77 -21.95 -1.42 12.93
C TYR A 77 -20.49 -1.05 12.60
N SER A 78 -19.64 -0.96 13.62
CA SER A 78 -18.21 -0.69 13.48
C SER A 78 -17.52 -1.73 12.59
N TYR A 79 -17.80 -3.02 12.82
CA TYR A 79 -17.27 -4.13 12.02
C TYR A 79 -17.63 -3.99 10.54
N ILE A 80 -18.90 -3.76 10.22
CA ILE A 80 -19.37 -3.63 8.83
C ILE A 80 -18.75 -2.39 8.15
N VAL A 81 -18.62 -1.27 8.86
CA VAL A 81 -17.96 -0.06 8.34
C VAL A 81 -16.48 -0.32 8.08
N ASN A 82 -15.77 -0.96 9.01
CA ASN A 82 -14.35 -1.28 8.85
C ASN A 82 -14.10 -2.27 7.71
N LEU A 83 -15.00 -3.24 7.50
CA LEU A 83 -14.96 -4.15 6.37
C LEU A 83 -15.07 -3.37 5.04
N HIS A 84 -16.00 -2.44 4.95
CA HIS A 84 -16.14 -1.57 3.78
C HIS A 84 -14.93 -0.65 3.59
N GLN A 85 -14.41 -0.04 4.65
CA GLN A 85 -13.19 0.77 4.57
C GLN A 85 -12.01 -0.07 4.08
N SER A 86 -11.86 -1.30 4.58
CA SER A 86 -10.81 -2.23 4.14
C SER A 86 -10.88 -2.50 2.64
N LYS A 87 -12.08 -2.80 2.09
CA LYS A 87 -12.29 -2.95 0.64
C LYS A 87 -11.82 -1.71 -0.14
N ASN A 88 -12.09 -0.52 0.38
CA ASN A 88 -11.76 0.74 -0.27
C ASN A 88 -10.27 1.10 -0.23
N ILE A 89 -9.55 0.79 0.85
CA ILE A 89 -8.22 1.36 1.10
C ILE A 89 -7.09 0.34 1.00
N LEU A 90 -7.39 -0.97 0.96
CA LEU A 90 -6.37 -2.01 1.05
C LEU A 90 -5.27 -1.81 0.00
N HIS A 91 -5.64 -1.59 -1.26
CA HIS A 91 -4.69 -1.39 -2.37
C HIS A 91 -3.72 -0.21 -2.16
N SER A 92 -4.16 0.85 -1.47
CA SER A 92 -3.36 2.05 -1.16
C SER A 92 -2.56 1.90 0.13
N SER A 93 -2.98 0.99 1.01
CA SER A 93 -2.40 0.78 2.33
C SER A 93 -1.36 -0.34 2.35
N LEU A 94 -1.22 -1.12 1.26
CA LEU A 94 -0.21 -2.17 1.17
C LEU A 94 1.19 -1.62 1.47
N GLY A 95 1.88 -2.30 2.38
CA GLY A 95 3.20 -1.93 2.89
C GLY A 95 3.24 -0.73 3.85
N ALA A 96 2.08 -0.19 4.24
CA ALA A 96 2.00 0.82 5.31
C ALA A 96 2.15 0.18 6.70
N THR A 97 2.31 1.01 7.73
CA THR A 97 2.40 0.53 9.12
C THR A 97 1.14 -0.21 9.57
N THR A 98 1.33 -1.39 10.16
CA THR A 98 0.27 -2.22 10.76
C THR A 98 -0.18 -1.69 12.13
N GLY A 99 -1.26 -2.26 12.68
CA GLY A 99 -1.75 -1.96 14.04
C GLY A 99 -1.58 -3.15 14.97
N THR A 100 -1.44 -2.89 16.27
CA THR A 100 -1.47 -3.92 17.33
C THR A 100 -2.72 -3.73 18.16
N PHE A 101 -3.45 -4.82 18.41
CA PHE A 101 -4.77 -4.78 19.05
C PHE A 101 -4.82 -5.60 20.33
N ASP A 102 -5.63 -5.18 21.29
CA ASP A 102 -6.01 -5.97 22.46
C ASP A 102 -7.21 -6.89 22.17
N SER A 103 -7.68 -7.60 23.21
CA SER A 103 -8.85 -8.48 23.12
C SER A 103 -10.16 -7.76 22.82
N ASP A 104 -10.24 -6.47 23.11
CA ASP A 104 -11.42 -5.63 22.94
C ASP A 104 -11.40 -4.94 21.55
N GLY A 105 -10.42 -5.29 20.70
CA GLY A 105 -10.22 -4.74 19.36
C GLY A 105 -9.73 -3.29 19.36
N GLN A 106 -9.17 -2.82 20.48
CA GLN A 106 -8.59 -1.49 20.61
C GLN A 106 -7.10 -1.51 20.34
N ARG A 107 -6.59 -0.42 19.79
CA ARG A 107 -5.17 -0.31 19.46
C ARG A 107 -4.35 -0.05 20.71
N THR A 108 -3.28 -0.81 20.87
CA THR A 108 -2.34 -0.68 21.99
C THR A 108 -1.04 0.00 21.60
N ASP A 109 -0.83 0.25 20.31
CA ASP A 109 0.41 0.83 19.82
C ASP A 109 0.45 2.36 19.94
N SER A 110 1.50 2.89 20.57
CA SER A 110 1.69 4.34 20.81
C SER A 110 2.08 5.14 19.56
N LYS A 111 1.94 4.59 18.35
CA LYS A 111 2.37 5.26 17.12
C LYS A 111 1.43 6.44 16.81
N SER A 112 1.96 7.51 16.21
CA SER A 112 1.33 8.85 16.02
C SER A 112 0.05 8.90 15.17
N SER A 113 -0.56 7.76 14.92
CA SER A 113 -1.72 7.56 14.07
C SER A 113 -2.95 7.25 14.92
N ALA A 114 -3.20 7.99 16.00
CA ALA A 114 -4.44 7.84 16.76
C ALA A 114 -5.65 8.00 15.82
N ASN A 115 -6.64 7.11 15.96
CA ASN A 115 -7.89 7.05 15.20
C ASN A 115 -7.74 6.98 13.67
N VAL A 116 -7.08 5.95 13.13
CA VAL A 116 -6.92 5.78 11.67
C VAL A 116 -8.27 5.53 10.98
N GLU A 117 -9.18 4.82 11.65
CA GLU A 117 -10.54 4.50 11.19
C GLU A 117 -11.40 5.74 10.93
N LEU A 118 -11.00 6.91 11.46
CA LEU A 118 -11.68 8.18 11.23
C LEU A 118 -10.99 9.06 10.17
N LYS A 119 -9.80 8.68 9.71
CA LYS A 119 -8.99 9.52 8.81
C LYS A 119 -9.30 9.20 7.35
N TYR A 120 -9.37 10.25 6.55
CA TYR A 120 -9.43 10.09 5.10
C TYR A 120 -8.11 9.47 4.59
N PRO A 121 -8.17 8.32 3.90
CA PRO A 121 -6.98 7.66 3.38
C PRO A 121 -6.37 8.51 2.27
N LYS A 122 -5.05 8.69 2.31
CA LYS A 122 -4.33 9.22 1.16
C LYS A 122 -4.20 8.10 0.14
N PHE A 123 -4.95 8.20 -0.97
CA PHE A 123 -4.80 7.26 -2.08
C PHE A 123 -3.37 7.35 -2.61
N LYS A 124 -2.68 6.23 -2.51
CA LYS A 124 -1.35 6.05 -3.07
C LYS A 124 -1.46 4.94 -4.09
N PHE A 125 -0.64 5.02 -5.12
CA PHE A 125 -0.43 3.92 -6.04
C PHE A 125 0.41 2.82 -5.35
N GLY A 126 0.05 2.36 -4.14
CA GLY A 126 0.89 1.47 -3.33
C GLY A 126 1.28 0.20 -4.09
N TYR A 127 0.28 -0.59 -4.48
CA TYR A 127 0.50 -1.81 -5.27
C TYR A 127 1.18 -1.54 -6.62
N ALA A 128 0.66 -0.57 -7.38
CA ALA A 128 1.18 -0.27 -8.72
C ALA A 128 2.62 0.25 -8.66
N LYS A 129 2.95 1.05 -7.64
CA LYS A 129 4.31 1.52 -7.36
C LYS A 129 5.20 0.33 -7.01
N ALA A 130 4.79 -0.60 -6.14
CA ALA A 130 5.62 -1.76 -5.81
C ALA A 130 5.96 -2.60 -7.06
N VAL A 131 4.99 -2.83 -7.95
CA VAL A 131 5.22 -3.51 -9.24
C VAL A 131 6.15 -2.70 -10.15
N MET A 132 5.95 -1.37 -10.21
CA MET A 132 6.80 -0.49 -11.00
C MET A 132 8.21 -0.36 -10.42
N ASP A 133 8.39 -0.36 -9.11
CA ASP A 133 9.69 -0.22 -8.44
C ASP A 133 10.60 -1.40 -8.81
N GLN A 134 10.03 -2.61 -8.93
CA GLN A 134 10.76 -3.75 -9.48
C GLN A 134 11.16 -3.52 -10.93
N THR A 135 10.25 -3.00 -11.76
CA THR A 135 10.55 -2.70 -13.17
C THR A 135 11.62 -1.61 -13.29
N ILE A 136 11.53 -0.53 -12.51
CA ILE A 136 12.50 0.58 -12.43
C ILE A 136 13.87 0.05 -11.98
N SER A 137 13.89 -0.86 -11.01
CA SER A 137 15.09 -1.58 -10.61
C SER A 137 15.68 -2.38 -11.77
N GLU A 138 14.85 -3.06 -12.56
CA GLU A 138 15.30 -3.84 -13.70
C GLU A 138 15.93 -2.99 -14.82
N VAL A 139 15.38 -1.80 -15.09
CA VAL A 139 15.96 -0.84 -16.06
C VAL A 139 17.09 0.03 -15.50
N GLY A 140 17.47 -0.13 -14.22
CA GLY A 140 18.59 0.58 -13.61
C GLY A 140 18.31 2.05 -13.29
N LEU A 141 17.05 2.46 -13.16
CA LEU A 141 16.64 3.85 -12.91
C LEU A 141 16.46 4.19 -11.41
N GLY A 142 17.07 3.41 -10.52
CA GLY A 142 17.10 3.70 -9.08
C GLY A 142 15.90 3.18 -8.29
N GLY A 143 15.60 1.89 -8.39
CA GLY A 143 14.54 1.22 -7.64
C GLY A 143 14.91 0.81 -6.20
N THR A 144 14.17 -0.15 -5.66
CA THR A 144 14.33 -0.68 -4.30
C THR A 144 15.64 -1.47 -4.14
N THR A 145 16.04 -2.25 -5.13
CA THR A 145 17.27 -3.04 -5.09
C THR A 145 18.51 -2.17 -5.33
N PRO A 146 19.51 -2.17 -4.43
CA PRO A 146 20.76 -1.45 -4.67
C PRO A 146 21.56 -2.08 -5.82
N VAL A 147 22.13 -1.22 -6.67
CA VAL A 147 23.08 -1.60 -7.71
C VAL A 147 24.49 -1.33 -7.17
N TYR A 148 25.30 -2.37 -7.10
CA TYR A 148 26.69 -2.31 -6.67
C TYR A 148 27.62 -2.25 -7.87
N SER A 149 28.82 -1.71 -7.67
CA SER A 149 29.89 -1.73 -8.68
C SER A 149 31.08 -2.54 -8.17
N ALA A 150 31.63 -3.40 -9.02
CA ALA A 150 32.86 -4.13 -8.77
C ALA A 150 33.79 -4.03 -9.99
N SER A 151 35.05 -4.36 -9.76
CA SER A 151 36.05 -4.37 -10.83
C SER A 151 37.07 -5.49 -10.63
N PHE A 152 37.61 -5.98 -11.73
CA PHE A 152 38.70 -6.97 -11.72
C PHE A 152 39.78 -6.59 -12.71
N ASN A 153 40.98 -7.14 -12.50
CA ASN A 153 42.10 -6.94 -13.41
C ASN A 153 42.14 -8.07 -14.46
N THR A 154 42.32 -7.71 -15.72
CA THR A 154 42.50 -8.70 -16.79
C THR A 154 43.90 -9.32 -16.71
N THR A 155 43.98 -10.62 -17.01
CA THR A 155 45.25 -11.36 -17.06
C THR A 155 45.51 -11.78 -18.51
N ALA A 156 46.75 -11.61 -18.96
CA ALA A 156 47.14 -12.01 -20.31
C ALA A 156 46.85 -13.51 -20.52
N SER A 157 46.33 -13.85 -21.69
CA SER A 157 45.94 -15.22 -22.06
C SER A 157 44.81 -15.85 -21.23
N VAL A 158 44.10 -15.07 -20.40
CA VAL A 158 42.90 -15.51 -19.68
C VAL A 158 41.67 -14.84 -20.26
N GLN A 159 40.73 -15.65 -20.74
CA GLN A 159 39.56 -15.16 -21.50
C GLN A 159 38.25 -15.20 -20.71
N ASP A 160 38.10 -16.17 -19.82
CA ASP A 160 36.90 -16.45 -19.04
C ASP A 160 37.11 -16.03 -17.58
N TYR A 161 36.15 -15.31 -17.02
CA TYR A 161 36.18 -14.77 -15.66
C TYR A 161 34.87 -15.07 -14.94
N ASP A 162 34.94 -15.74 -13.79
CA ASP A 162 33.78 -15.97 -12.91
C ASP A 162 33.53 -14.72 -12.06
N LEU A 163 32.48 -13.97 -12.40
CA LEU A 163 32.13 -12.75 -11.70
C LEU A 163 31.53 -13.02 -10.32
N GLN A 164 30.87 -14.17 -10.11
CA GLN A 164 30.34 -14.55 -8.80
C GLN A 164 31.49 -14.77 -7.82
N GLN A 165 32.53 -15.50 -8.24
CA GLN A 165 33.72 -15.75 -7.41
C GLN A 165 34.49 -14.47 -7.11
N ILE A 166 34.63 -13.58 -8.09
CA ILE A 166 35.29 -12.28 -7.91
C ILE A 166 34.55 -11.44 -6.86
N VAL A 167 33.23 -11.37 -6.93
CA VAL A 167 32.42 -10.59 -5.96
C VAL A 167 32.38 -11.25 -4.58
N SER A 168 32.25 -12.57 -4.50
CA SER A 168 32.19 -13.26 -3.20
C SER A 168 33.51 -13.15 -2.44
N SER A 169 34.65 -13.24 -3.13
CA SER A 169 35.97 -13.05 -2.50
C SER A 169 36.18 -11.61 -2.00
N SER A 170 35.80 -10.60 -2.78
CA SER A 170 35.93 -9.20 -2.34
C SER A 170 34.94 -8.81 -1.23
N ALA A 171 33.83 -9.54 -1.09
CA ALA A 171 32.81 -9.30 -0.05
C ALA A 171 33.17 -9.85 1.33
N ILE A 172 34.19 -10.71 1.46
CA ILE A 172 34.63 -11.31 2.73
C ILE A 172 35.67 -10.43 3.42
N ASP A 173 36.64 -9.91 2.66
CA ASP A 173 37.83 -9.28 3.22
C ASP A 173 37.65 -7.79 3.60
N GLY A 174 36.49 -7.20 3.31
CA GLY A 174 36.20 -5.79 3.64
C GLY A 174 37.18 -4.78 3.01
N THR A 175 37.91 -5.18 1.97
CA THR A 175 38.86 -4.31 1.27
C THR A 175 38.16 -3.12 0.63
N SER A 176 38.91 -2.06 0.27
CA SER A 176 38.36 -0.86 -0.37
C SER A 176 37.60 -1.11 -1.68
N LEU A 177 37.75 -2.29 -2.30
CA LEU A 177 37.03 -2.71 -3.51
C LEU A 177 35.67 -3.38 -3.23
N GLY A 178 35.41 -3.81 -1.99
CA GLY A 178 34.20 -4.56 -1.59
C GLY A 178 33.46 -4.02 -0.37
N ALA A 179 33.92 -2.90 0.20
CA ALA A 179 33.34 -2.27 1.39
C ALA A 179 31.82 -2.05 1.26
N ASP A 180 31.33 -1.65 0.08
CA ASP A 180 29.92 -1.32 -0.14
C ASP A 180 28.97 -2.55 -0.11
N TYR A 181 29.49 -3.76 -0.29
CA TYR A 181 28.71 -5.01 -0.34
C TYR A 181 29.28 -6.12 0.58
N THR A 182 30.12 -5.73 1.53
CA THR A 182 30.71 -6.65 2.52
C THR A 182 29.62 -7.34 3.34
N GLY A 183 29.68 -8.66 3.46
CA GLY A 183 28.69 -9.46 4.20
C GLY A 183 27.29 -9.58 3.55
N SER A 184 27.02 -8.88 2.45
CA SER A 184 25.70 -8.88 1.79
C SER A 184 25.55 -9.98 0.72
N VAL A 185 26.66 -10.50 0.19
CA VAL A 185 26.67 -11.48 -0.92
C VAL A 185 26.41 -12.89 -0.41
N GLY A 186 27.20 -13.39 0.55
CA GLY A 186 27.06 -14.77 1.08
C GLY A 186 26.94 -15.82 -0.04
N ASP A 187 25.95 -16.70 0.08
CA ASP A 187 25.60 -17.72 -0.93
C ASP A 187 24.58 -17.20 -1.98
N LYS A 188 24.29 -15.89 -2.01
CA LYS A 188 23.30 -15.32 -2.92
C LYS A 188 23.86 -15.16 -4.33
N ARG A 189 23.00 -15.40 -5.31
CA ARG A 189 23.31 -15.19 -6.73
C ARG A 189 23.40 -13.70 -7.04
N ILE A 190 24.45 -13.30 -7.77
CA ILE A 190 24.52 -11.97 -8.36
C ILE A 190 23.88 -11.95 -9.75
N ILE A 191 23.29 -10.81 -10.11
CA ILE A 191 22.75 -10.54 -11.45
C ILE A 191 23.56 -9.39 -12.04
N ILE A 192 24.25 -9.66 -13.15
CA ILE A 192 25.07 -8.67 -13.84
C ILE A 192 24.17 -7.75 -14.66
N ARG A 193 24.28 -6.44 -14.43
CA ARG A 193 23.49 -5.40 -15.09
C ARG A 193 24.23 -4.81 -16.28
N ARG A 194 25.51 -4.50 -16.09
CA ARG A 194 26.32 -3.80 -17.08
C ARG A 194 27.78 -4.17 -16.92
N VAL A 195 28.49 -4.39 -18.02
CA VAL A 195 29.95 -4.54 -18.05
C VAL A 195 30.52 -3.44 -18.93
N PHE A 196 31.52 -2.74 -18.42
CA PHE A 196 32.14 -1.62 -19.11
C PHE A 196 33.61 -1.49 -18.74
N TYR A 197 34.36 -0.85 -19.63
CA TYR A 197 35.73 -0.44 -19.36
C TYR A 197 35.89 1.00 -19.84
N LYS A 198 36.78 1.75 -19.20
CA LYS A 198 37.13 3.09 -19.63
C LYS A 198 38.64 3.22 -19.61
N THR A 199 39.22 3.55 -20.75
CA THR A 199 40.66 3.79 -20.85
C THR A 199 40.93 5.30 -20.79
N PRO A 200 42.05 5.75 -20.20
CA PRO A 200 42.48 7.14 -20.30
C PRO A 200 42.65 7.61 -21.75
N HIS A 201 42.95 6.66 -22.66
CA HIS A 201 43.02 6.88 -24.11
C HIS A 201 41.65 7.14 -24.76
N ALA A 202 40.54 6.81 -24.10
CA ALA A 202 39.19 7.16 -24.55
C ALA A 202 38.83 8.64 -24.27
N MET A 203 39.75 9.43 -23.72
CA MET A 203 39.60 10.88 -23.68
C MET A 203 39.70 11.43 -25.11
N TRP A 204 38.54 11.72 -25.68
CA TRP A 204 38.42 12.43 -26.95
C TRP A 204 39.00 13.84 -26.82
N ARG A 205 40.10 14.10 -27.53
CA ARG A 205 40.66 15.45 -27.68
C ARG A 205 40.66 15.80 -29.16
N PHE A 206 39.64 16.54 -29.59
CA PHE A 206 39.48 16.98 -30.99
C PHE A 206 40.71 17.73 -31.56
N TYR A 207 41.62 18.23 -30.69
CA TYR A 207 42.95 18.76 -31.06
C TYR A 207 44.10 18.27 -30.16
N GLY A 208 43.98 17.12 -29.51
CA GLY A 208 44.99 16.66 -28.54
C GLY A 208 46.12 15.87 -29.17
N TYR A 209 47.11 16.54 -29.77
CA TYR A 209 48.33 15.88 -30.22
C TYR A 209 49.58 16.50 -29.57
N TYR A 210 50.41 15.64 -28.95
CA TYR A 210 51.81 15.92 -28.65
C TYR A 210 52.60 15.76 -29.96
N GLY A 211 52.71 16.86 -30.73
CA GLY A 211 53.55 16.91 -31.95
C GLY A 211 52.90 17.67 -33.12
N GLY A 212 52.53 18.93 -32.94
CA GLY A 212 51.77 19.69 -33.93
C GLY A 212 52.17 19.45 -35.39
N MET A 213 51.19 19.04 -36.21
CA MET A 213 51.18 19.29 -37.64
C MET A 213 49.71 19.44 -38.05
N ASN A 214 49.32 20.69 -38.30
CA ASN A 214 48.10 21.06 -39.01
C ASN A 214 48.23 20.60 -40.48
N ALA A 215 48.18 19.31 -40.73
CA ALA A 215 48.07 18.77 -42.07
C ALA A 215 46.64 18.24 -42.24
N VAL A 216 45.68 19.16 -42.28
CA VAL A 216 44.45 18.86 -43.03
C VAL A 216 44.91 18.82 -44.48
N GLY A 217 45.25 17.62 -44.94
CA GLY A 217 45.81 17.41 -46.27
C GLY A 217 44.79 17.84 -47.32
N ASN A 218 44.90 19.07 -47.81
CA ASN A 218 44.43 19.35 -49.15
C ASN A 218 45.35 18.55 -50.07
N LEU A 219 44.79 17.57 -50.79
CA LEU A 219 45.47 16.70 -51.75
C LEU A 219 46.07 17.48 -52.95
N SER A 220 46.20 18.81 -52.86
CA SER A 220 46.56 19.69 -53.97
C SER A 220 48.06 19.96 -54.13
N THR A 221 48.90 19.82 -53.10
CA THR A 221 50.34 20.14 -53.24
C THR A 221 51.24 19.31 -52.34
N TYR A 222 51.41 18.02 -52.66
CA TYR A 222 52.52 17.25 -52.10
C TYR A 222 53.65 17.16 -53.12
N GLY A 223 54.45 18.21 -53.20
CA GLY A 223 55.56 18.31 -54.12
C GLY A 223 56.36 19.60 -53.95
N MET A 224 57.46 19.50 -53.21
CA MET A 224 58.64 20.37 -53.26
C MET A 224 58.36 21.88 -53.24
N TYR A 225 58.17 22.42 -52.03
CA TYR A 225 58.49 23.78 -51.53
C TYR A 225 57.49 24.07 -50.40
N ALA A 226 57.94 23.92 -49.15
CA ALA A 226 57.18 24.31 -47.97
C ALA A 226 57.45 25.80 -47.70
N ASP A 227 56.45 26.65 -47.93
CA ASP A 227 56.10 27.82 -47.10
C ASP A 227 55.01 28.65 -47.78
N ASP A 228 53.81 28.07 -47.90
CA ASP A 228 52.60 28.87 -47.93
C ASP A 228 51.63 28.31 -46.89
N SER A 229 51.43 29.07 -45.82
CA SER A 229 50.48 28.72 -44.76
C SER A 229 49.13 29.31 -45.12
N THR A 230 48.30 28.55 -45.82
CA THR A 230 46.90 28.95 -46.04
C THR A 230 46.11 28.77 -44.75
N TYR A 231 45.73 29.90 -44.12
CA TYR A 231 44.83 29.89 -42.97
C TYR A 231 43.39 29.75 -43.47
N GLU A 232 42.84 28.55 -43.36
CA GLU A 232 41.43 28.29 -43.67
C GLU A 232 40.58 28.45 -42.41
N VAL A 233 39.58 29.34 -42.46
CA VAL A 233 38.58 29.44 -41.39
C VAL A 233 37.59 28.30 -41.56
N ILE A 234 37.81 27.21 -40.83
CA ILE A 234 36.88 26.09 -40.79
C ILE A 234 35.69 26.46 -39.90
N PRO A 235 34.45 26.46 -40.41
CA PRO A 235 33.30 26.79 -39.59
C PRO A 235 33.05 25.70 -38.53
N PRO A 236 32.54 26.05 -37.32
CA PRO A 236 32.39 25.10 -36.22
C PRO A 236 31.56 23.84 -36.53
N TRP A 237 30.59 23.93 -37.44
CA TRP A 237 29.77 22.78 -37.84
C TRP A 237 30.58 21.71 -38.58
N HIS A 238 31.58 22.10 -39.37
CA HIS A 238 32.41 21.17 -40.13
C HIS A 238 33.31 20.37 -39.19
N ASN A 239 33.92 21.06 -38.22
CA ASN A 239 34.66 20.44 -37.13
C ASN A 239 33.80 19.48 -36.31
N LYS A 240 32.55 19.86 -36.00
CA LYS A 240 31.61 18.98 -35.31
C LYS A 240 31.27 17.74 -36.13
N ALA A 241 31.02 17.88 -37.43
CA ALA A 241 30.73 16.74 -38.31
C ALA A 241 31.92 15.78 -38.43
N GLN A 242 33.13 16.32 -38.57
CA GLN A 242 34.36 15.53 -38.58
C GLN A 242 34.56 14.80 -37.25
N ALA A 243 34.27 15.47 -36.12
CA ALA A 243 34.35 14.85 -34.81
C ALA A 243 33.41 13.65 -34.69
N MET A 244 32.15 13.80 -35.13
CA MET A 244 31.17 12.71 -35.10
C MET A 244 31.60 11.50 -35.95
N ALA A 245 32.16 11.74 -37.14
CA ALA A 245 32.63 10.66 -38.02
C ALA A 245 33.83 9.90 -37.45
N TYR A 246 34.77 10.60 -36.80
CA TYR A 246 35.90 9.96 -36.13
C TYR A 246 35.49 9.21 -34.86
N GLU A 247 34.51 9.71 -34.11
CA GLU A 247 33.95 9.01 -32.94
C GLU A 247 33.32 7.68 -33.39
N ASP A 248 32.50 7.72 -34.43
CA ASP A 248 31.91 6.51 -35.04
C ASP A 248 33.00 5.53 -35.52
N ALA A 249 34.07 6.01 -36.16
CA ALA A 249 35.19 5.18 -36.60
C ALA A 249 35.94 4.52 -35.43
N ILE A 250 36.08 5.18 -34.28
CA ILE A 250 36.70 4.60 -33.08
C ILE A 250 35.83 3.49 -32.51
N TYR A 251 34.51 3.69 -32.46
CA TYR A 251 33.57 2.69 -31.96
C TYR A 251 33.44 1.48 -32.90
N THR A 252 33.42 1.68 -34.22
CA THR A 252 33.15 0.61 -35.19
C THR A 252 34.41 -0.12 -35.68
N ARG A 253 35.52 0.59 -35.92
CA ARG A 253 36.72 0.04 -36.58
C ARG A 253 37.84 -0.35 -35.61
N ASN A 254 38.08 0.47 -34.59
CA ASN A 254 39.22 0.27 -33.70
C ASN A 254 38.87 -0.54 -32.42
N SER A 255 37.58 -0.71 -32.13
CA SER A 255 37.09 -1.25 -30.86
C SER A 255 36.13 -2.42 -31.03
N HIS A 256 36.40 -3.35 -31.96
CA HIS A 256 35.64 -4.61 -32.10
C HIS A 256 35.92 -5.59 -30.95
N TYR A 257 35.92 -5.09 -29.72
CA TYR A 257 35.88 -5.90 -28.51
C TYR A 257 34.44 -6.31 -28.30
N SER A 258 34.22 -7.60 -28.09
CA SER A 258 32.92 -8.12 -27.68
C SER A 258 33.08 -8.92 -26.40
N TYR A 259 31.97 -9.12 -25.70
CA TYR A 259 31.95 -9.98 -24.55
C TYR A 259 30.65 -10.77 -24.51
N GLU A 260 30.70 -11.91 -23.84
CA GLU A 260 29.56 -12.76 -23.61
C GLU A 260 29.45 -13.02 -22.11
N ILE A 261 28.22 -13.01 -21.57
CA ILE A 261 27.95 -13.39 -20.18
C ILE A 261 27.04 -14.60 -20.20
N LYS A 262 27.51 -15.70 -19.60
CA LYS A 262 26.73 -16.93 -19.40
C LYS A 262 26.91 -17.38 -17.97
N ASN A 263 25.82 -17.46 -17.20
CA ASN A 263 25.83 -17.95 -15.82
C ASN A 263 26.88 -17.26 -14.93
N ASN A 264 26.92 -15.92 -14.96
CA ASN A 264 27.91 -15.09 -14.25
C ASN A 264 29.37 -15.26 -14.70
N ASN A 265 29.64 -16.07 -15.73
CA ASN A 265 30.94 -16.12 -16.38
C ASN A 265 30.99 -15.14 -17.54
N LEU A 266 31.92 -14.20 -17.45
CA LEU A 266 32.23 -13.21 -18.48
C LEU A 266 33.36 -13.74 -19.37
N ARG A 267 33.09 -13.83 -20.66
CA ARG A 267 34.08 -14.14 -21.69
C ARG A 267 34.37 -12.92 -22.53
N ILE A 268 35.64 -12.55 -22.68
CA ILE A 268 36.07 -11.33 -23.40
C ILE A 268 36.71 -11.69 -24.74
N PHE A 269 36.40 -10.95 -25.80
CA PHE A 269 36.98 -11.09 -27.12
C PHE A 269 37.53 -9.75 -27.63
N PRO A 270 38.68 -9.75 -28.32
CA PRO A 270 39.67 -10.83 -28.39
C PRO A 270 40.29 -11.17 -27.03
N MET A 271 41.01 -12.30 -26.96
CA MET A 271 41.68 -12.76 -25.75
C MET A 271 42.61 -11.65 -25.18
N PRO A 272 42.51 -11.34 -23.89
CA PRO A 272 43.32 -10.30 -23.27
C PRO A 272 44.83 -10.49 -23.51
N SER A 273 45.47 -9.39 -23.92
CA SER A 273 46.90 -9.29 -24.16
C SER A 273 47.46 -8.01 -23.51
N VAL A 274 48.74 -7.72 -23.73
CA VAL A 274 49.42 -6.55 -23.14
C VAL A 274 48.78 -5.19 -23.52
N VAL A 275 48.02 -5.12 -24.60
CA VAL A 275 47.33 -3.90 -25.06
C VAL A 275 45.87 -3.80 -24.60
N THR A 276 45.34 -4.85 -23.95
CA THR A 276 43.95 -4.89 -23.47
C THR A 276 43.78 -4.02 -22.21
N PRO A 277 42.61 -3.39 -21.99
CA PRO A 277 42.34 -2.66 -20.76
C PRO A 277 42.64 -3.51 -19.52
N LYS A 278 43.51 -2.98 -18.64
CA LYS A 278 43.93 -3.68 -17.42
C LYS A 278 42.80 -3.92 -16.43
N LYS A 279 41.78 -3.05 -16.42
CA LYS A 279 40.69 -3.08 -15.44
C LYS A 279 39.34 -3.01 -16.15
N ILE A 280 38.46 -3.95 -15.80
CA ILE A 280 37.08 -4.00 -16.26
C ILE A 280 36.19 -3.79 -15.07
N PHE A 281 35.15 -2.97 -15.26
CA PHE A 281 34.15 -2.64 -14.26
C PHE A 281 32.83 -3.28 -14.64
N PHE A 282 32.06 -3.64 -13.63
CA PHE A 282 30.71 -4.14 -13.85
C PHE A 282 29.80 -3.70 -12.72
N GLU A 283 28.52 -3.60 -13.05
CA GLU A 283 27.44 -3.33 -12.12
C GLU A 283 26.63 -4.60 -11.91
N PHE A 284 26.27 -4.86 -10.66
CA PHE A 284 25.49 -6.04 -10.30
C PHE A 284 24.47 -5.73 -9.20
N THR A 285 23.43 -6.54 -9.14
CA THR A 285 22.48 -6.58 -8.03
C THR A 285 22.58 -7.94 -7.34
N ILE A 286 22.32 -7.97 -6.04
CA ILE A 286 22.28 -9.22 -5.27
C ILE A 286 20.82 -9.66 -5.20
N GLU A 287 20.54 -10.91 -5.55
CA GLU A 287 19.21 -11.48 -5.43
C GLU A 287 18.86 -11.64 -3.94
N ASN A 288 17.80 -10.95 -3.51
CA ASN A 288 17.29 -11.03 -2.14
C ASN A 288 15.98 -11.83 -2.11
N ASP A 289 15.71 -12.44 -0.95
CA ASP A 289 14.46 -13.12 -0.70
C ASP A 289 13.31 -12.09 -0.71
N PRO A 290 12.18 -12.35 -1.40
CA PRO A 290 11.03 -11.43 -1.44
C PRO A 290 10.47 -11.02 -0.08
N TRP A 291 10.77 -11.78 0.98
CA TRP A 291 10.33 -11.52 2.35
C TRP A 291 11.33 -10.71 3.17
N SER A 292 12.47 -10.32 2.58
CA SER A 292 13.53 -9.63 3.28
C SER A 292 13.82 -8.26 2.68
N ASP A 293 13.86 -7.25 3.54
CA ASP A 293 14.32 -5.92 3.15
C ASP A 293 15.84 -5.84 3.12
N THR A 294 16.34 -4.98 2.24
CA THR A 294 17.77 -4.67 2.20
C THR A 294 18.10 -3.64 3.28
N SER A 295 19.18 -3.84 4.02
CA SER A 295 19.61 -2.94 5.10
C SER A 295 19.59 -1.46 4.66
N GLY A 296 18.89 -0.61 5.43
CA GLY A 296 18.75 0.83 5.16
C GLY A 296 17.71 1.20 4.10
N LYS A 297 16.98 0.25 3.53
CA LYS A 297 15.88 0.48 2.59
C LYS A 297 14.62 -0.28 3.02
N ASP A 298 13.64 0.45 3.54
CA ASP A 298 12.31 -0.08 3.84
C ASP A 298 11.51 -0.18 2.54
N SER A 299 11.17 -1.40 2.13
CA SER A 299 10.34 -1.65 0.95
C SER A 299 8.86 -1.85 1.31
N GLY A 300 8.53 -1.81 2.60
CA GLY A 300 7.19 -2.02 3.13
C GLY A 300 6.80 -3.50 3.23
N THR A 301 7.73 -4.44 3.13
CA THR A 301 7.46 -5.89 3.23
C THR A 301 6.85 -6.30 4.56
N GLU A 302 7.24 -5.64 5.66
CA GLU A 302 6.72 -5.83 7.02
C GLU A 302 5.41 -5.05 7.30
N GLY A 303 4.89 -4.36 6.29
CA GLY A 303 3.69 -3.54 6.41
C GLY A 303 2.38 -4.32 6.23
N VAL A 304 1.29 -3.57 6.04
CA VAL A 304 -0.04 -4.14 5.73
C VAL A 304 0.06 -5.02 4.49
N ASN A 305 -0.32 -6.28 4.63
CA ASN A 305 -0.34 -7.26 3.55
C ASN A 305 -1.76 -7.69 3.16
N ASN A 306 -2.72 -7.56 4.09
CA ASN A 306 -4.09 -7.99 3.92
C ASN A 306 -5.00 -7.30 4.96
N MET A 307 -6.31 -7.58 4.91
CA MET A 307 -7.31 -6.96 5.79
C MET A 307 -7.04 -7.15 7.28
N ASN A 308 -6.49 -8.30 7.68
CA ASN A 308 -6.21 -8.61 9.09
C ASN A 308 -5.08 -7.77 9.70
N THR A 309 -4.19 -7.20 8.88
CA THR A 309 -3.08 -6.36 9.35
C THR A 309 -3.38 -4.87 9.22
N LEU A 310 -4.58 -4.49 8.76
CA LEU A 310 -5.01 -3.10 8.69
C LEU A 310 -5.14 -2.48 10.08
N PRO A 311 -4.68 -1.23 10.26
CA PRO A 311 -4.68 -0.57 11.56
C PRO A 311 -6.03 0.10 11.90
N LEU A 312 -7.16 -0.57 11.64
CA LEU A 312 -8.52 -0.06 11.87
C LEU A 312 -9.08 -0.58 13.21
N ALA A 313 -9.31 0.32 14.17
CA ALA A 313 -9.94 0.02 15.45
C ALA A 313 -11.47 0.14 15.38
N ASN A 314 -12.16 -0.18 16.47
CA ASN A 314 -13.61 0.08 16.55
C ASN A 314 -13.92 1.58 16.44
N VAL A 315 -15.00 1.92 15.74
CA VAL A 315 -15.39 3.31 15.48
C VAL A 315 -15.89 3.96 16.78
N PRO A 316 -15.34 5.11 17.21
CA PRO A 316 -15.85 5.84 18.37
C PRO A 316 -17.31 6.26 18.22
N TYR A 317 -18.13 6.00 19.24
CA TYR A 317 -19.58 6.25 19.18
C TYR A 317 -19.95 7.71 18.86
N LYS A 318 -19.18 8.67 19.39
CA LYS A 318 -19.32 10.12 19.11
C LYS A 318 -19.20 10.47 17.62
N ASN A 319 -18.48 9.66 16.85
CA ASN A 319 -18.25 9.87 15.42
C ASN A 319 -19.30 9.20 14.53
N ILE A 320 -20.24 8.43 15.11
CA ILE A 320 -21.33 7.80 14.37
C ILE A 320 -22.43 8.84 14.12
N ASN A 321 -22.80 9.01 12.85
CA ASN A 321 -23.83 9.96 12.44
C ASN A 321 -25.25 9.45 12.79
N SER A 322 -26.27 10.28 12.51
CA SER A 322 -27.67 9.94 12.80
C SER A 322 -28.17 8.70 12.05
N ILE A 323 -27.70 8.46 10.83
CA ILE A 323 -28.06 7.30 10.01
C ILE A 323 -27.52 6.02 10.67
N GLY A 324 -26.24 6.01 11.05
CA GLY A 324 -25.62 4.89 11.77
C GLY A 324 -26.28 4.65 13.12
N LYS A 325 -26.54 5.70 13.90
CA LYS A 325 -27.26 5.58 15.17
C LYS A 325 -28.67 5.02 15.00
N GLN A 326 -29.37 5.38 13.92
CA GLN A 326 -30.69 4.80 13.63
C GLN A 326 -30.61 3.33 13.25
N TRP A 327 -29.60 2.92 12.49
CA TRP A 327 -29.34 1.52 12.18
C TRP A 327 -29.05 0.72 13.45
N ILE A 328 -28.17 1.23 14.33
CA ILE A 328 -27.82 0.61 15.62
C ILE A 328 -29.08 0.39 16.47
N ARG A 329 -29.97 1.38 16.57
CA ARG A 329 -31.24 1.23 17.32
C ARG A 329 -32.15 0.13 16.77
N ARG A 330 -32.27 0.03 15.43
CA ARG A 330 -33.06 -1.02 14.76
C ARG A 330 -32.43 -2.39 15.00
N PHE A 331 -31.11 -2.48 14.93
CA PHE A 331 -30.39 -3.73 15.13
C PHE A 331 -30.42 -4.20 16.59
N ALA A 332 -30.23 -3.29 17.54
CA ALA A 332 -30.37 -3.57 18.97
C ALA A 332 -31.78 -4.06 19.34
N LEU A 333 -32.83 -3.52 18.69
CA LEU A 333 -34.20 -4.02 18.84
C LEU A 333 -34.34 -5.45 18.30
N ALA A 334 -33.72 -5.78 17.16
CA ALA A 334 -33.77 -7.12 16.58
C ALA A 334 -33.02 -8.16 17.44
N LEU A 335 -31.88 -7.78 18.03
CA LEU A 335 -31.16 -8.58 19.04
C LEU A 335 -31.99 -8.78 20.32
N SER A 336 -32.66 -7.72 20.78
CA SER A 336 -33.56 -7.79 21.95
C SER A 336 -34.75 -8.73 21.69
N LYS A 337 -35.30 -8.75 20.46
CA LYS A 337 -36.38 -9.67 20.06
C LYS A 337 -35.92 -11.14 20.09
N GLU A 338 -34.71 -11.42 19.59
CA GLU A 338 -34.15 -12.77 19.66
C GLU A 338 -33.98 -13.21 21.11
N THR A 339 -33.35 -12.37 21.93
CA THR A 339 -33.16 -12.65 23.38
C THR A 339 -34.50 -12.89 24.08
N LEU A 340 -35.52 -12.07 23.82
CA LEU A 340 -36.86 -12.26 24.36
C LEU A 340 -37.48 -13.58 23.88
N GLY A 341 -37.33 -13.90 22.60
CA GLY A 341 -37.81 -15.15 22.03
C GLY A 341 -37.17 -16.38 22.68
N GLU A 342 -35.87 -16.33 22.97
CA GLU A 342 -35.16 -17.38 23.71
C GLU A 342 -35.66 -17.51 25.15
N ILE A 343 -35.86 -16.40 25.86
CA ILE A 343 -36.41 -16.40 27.22
C ILE A 343 -37.82 -17.01 27.22
N ARG A 344 -38.69 -16.60 26.30
CA ARG A 344 -40.05 -17.13 26.18
C ARG A 344 -40.10 -18.61 25.78
N SER A 345 -39.13 -19.06 24.98
CA SER A 345 -39.03 -20.47 24.59
C SER A 345 -38.71 -21.39 25.77
N LYS A 346 -38.10 -20.87 26.85
CA LYS A 346 -37.88 -21.62 28.10
C LYS A 346 -39.18 -21.89 28.88
N PHE A 347 -40.24 -21.11 28.65
CA PHE A 347 -41.50 -21.19 29.40
C PHE A 347 -42.69 -21.74 28.59
N GLY A 348 -42.44 -22.36 27.42
CA GLY A 348 -43.35 -23.18 26.58
C GLY A 348 -44.86 -22.89 26.66
N ALA A 349 -45.51 -23.37 27.72
CA ALA A 349 -46.89 -23.04 28.05
C ALA A 349 -47.00 -22.68 29.54
N ILE A 350 -47.58 -21.52 29.83
CA ILE A 350 -47.92 -21.12 31.20
C ILE A 350 -49.32 -21.68 31.51
N PRO A 351 -49.47 -22.61 32.48
CA PRO A 351 -50.76 -23.14 32.85
C PRO A 351 -51.60 -22.07 33.56
N ILE A 352 -52.82 -21.87 33.08
CA ILE A 352 -53.84 -21.04 33.74
C ILE A 352 -55.04 -21.93 34.12
N PRO A 353 -55.92 -21.52 35.06
CA PRO A 353 -57.10 -22.32 35.40
C PRO A 353 -57.92 -22.65 34.15
N ASN A 354 -58.06 -23.94 33.84
CA ASN A 354 -58.80 -24.49 32.69
C ASN A 354 -58.26 -24.16 31.28
N ASN A 355 -57.05 -23.60 31.10
CA ASN A 355 -56.44 -23.36 29.79
C ASN A 355 -54.91 -23.21 29.87
N ASN A 356 -54.21 -23.16 28.73
CA ASN A 356 -52.79 -22.84 28.67
C ASN A 356 -52.56 -21.57 27.85
N VAL A 357 -51.69 -20.68 28.33
CA VAL A 357 -51.19 -19.55 27.54
C VAL A 357 -49.89 -19.97 26.87
N THR A 358 -49.87 -19.97 25.53
CA THR A 358 -48.67 -20.28 24.75
C THR A 358 -47.91 -18.99 24.45
N LEU A 359 -46.61 -18.97 24.72
CA LEU A 359 -45.75 -17.82 24.41
C LEU A 359 -45.22 -17.91 22.96
N ASN A 360 -45.05 -16.76 22.32
CA ASN A 360 -44.63 -16.64 20.92
C ASN A 360 -43.10 -16.73 20.70
N GLY A 361 -42.39 -17.56 21.47
CA GLY A 361 -40.92 -17.60 21.49
C GLY A 361 -40.27 -17.90 20.14
N THR A 362 -40.68 -19.00 19.48
CA THR A 362 -40.12 -19.41 18.17
C THR A 362 -40.37 -18.39 17.06
N ALA A 363 -41.54 -17.76 17.06
CA ALA A 363 -41.87 -16.71 16.10
C ALA A 363 -40.99 -15.46 16.30
N LEU A 364 -40.75 -15.06 17.55
CA LEU A 364 -39.88 -13.91 17.86
C LEU A 364 -38.41 -14.15 17.49
N ILE A 365 -37.89 -15.36 17.73
CA ILE A 365 -36.52 -15.73 17.31
C ILE A 365 -36.41 -15.63 15.78
N SER A 366 -37.38 -16.18 15.05
CA SER A 366 -37.39 -16.12 13.58
C SER A 366 -37.43 -14.69 13.07
N GLN A 367 -38.32 -13.86 13.61
CA GLN A 367 -38.43 -12.44 13.23
C GLN A 367 -37.16 -11.66 13.58
N GLY A 368 -36.59 -11.87 14.77
CA GLY A 368 -35.35 -11.22 15.18
C GLY A 368 -34.18 -11.53 14.25
N ARG A 369 -33.99 -12.81 13.91
CA ARG A 369 -32.92 -13.25 12.99
C ARG A 369 -33.12 -12.73 11.56
N GLU A 370 -34.36 -12.71 11.09
CA GLU A 370 -34.69 -12.17 9.77
C GLU A 370 -34.42 -10.66 9.71
N GLU A 371 -34.85 -9.88 10.72
CA GLU A 371 -34.57 -8.45 10.80
C GLU A 371 -33.07 -8.16 10.90
N GLN A 372 -32.32 -8.93 11.71
CA GLN A 372 -30.86 -8.80 11.77
C GLN A 372 -30.19 -9.03 10.42
N LYS A 373 -30.58 -10.10 9.71
CA LYS A 373 -30.05 -10.40 8.37
C LYS A 373 -30.37 -9.27 7.39
N ASN A 374 -31.63 -8.84 7.34
CA ASN A 374 -32.07 -7.77 6.45
C ASN A 374 -31.32 -6.46 6.72
N LEU A 375 -31.07 -6.12 7.99
CA LEU A 375 -30.30 -4.94 8.37
C LEU A 375 -28.83 -5.02 7.97
N ARG A 376 -28.20 -6.19 8.11
CA ARG A 376 -26.82 -6.44 7.64
C ARG A 376 -26.73 -6.29 6.13
N ASP A 377 -27.65 -6.91 5.40
CA ASP A 377 -27.70 -6.86 3.94
C ASP A 377 -27.98 -5.43 3.44
N GLU A 378 -28.91 -4.69 4.09
CA GLU A 378 -29.21 -3.28 3.82
C GLU A 378 -27.96 -2.41 3.95
N LEU A 379 -27.24 -2.53 5.06
CA LEU A 379 -26.04 -1.72 5.31
C LEU A 379 -24.88 -2.08 4.38
N GLN A 380 -24.63 -3.37 4.16
CA GLN A 380 -23.60 -3.82 3.22
C GLN A 380 -23.86 -3.30 1.81
N LYS A 381 -25.10 -3.40 1.33
CA LYS A 381 -25.48 -2.92 0.00
C LYS A 381 -25.27 -1.41 -0.14
N VAL A 382 -25.75 -0.62 0.82
CA VAL A 382 -25.57 0.84 0.81
C VAL A 382 -24.09 1.21 0.81
N LEU A 383 -23.27 0.52 1.61
CA LEU A 383 -21.84 0.76 1.65
C LEU A 383 -21.15 0.35 0.34
N ASP A 384 -21.50 -0.80 -0.25
CA ASP A 384 -20.89 -1.24 -1.51
C ASP A 384 -21.18 -0.25 -2.67
N GLU A 385 -22.34 0.40 -2.68
CA GLU A 385 -22.67 1.51 -3.60
C GLU A 385 -21.86 2.80 -3.33
N LEU A 386 -21.35 2.97 -2.12
CA LEU A 386 -20.54 4.12 -1.67
C LEU A 386 -19.03 3.85 -1.71
N THR A 387 -18.60 2.74 -2.31
CA THR A 387 -17.18 2.49 -2.54
C THR A 387 -16.57 3.57 -3.45
N TYR A 388 -15.30 3.92 -3.24
CA TYR A 388 -14.66 4.99 -4.02
C TYR A 388 -14.63 4.72 -5.52
N GLN A 389 -14.51 3.45 -5.90
CA GLN A 389 -14.63 3.01 -7.29
C GLN A 389 -16.01 3.37 -7.85
N LYS A 390 -17.10 2.99 -7.15
CA LYS A 390 -18.47 3.29 -7.59
C LYS A 390 -18.73 4.79 -7.61
N MET A 391 -18.28 5.53 -6.61
CA MET A 391 -18.38 6.99 -6.60
C MET A 391 -17.69 7.63 -7.82
N THR A 392 -16.52 7.13 -8.21
CA THR A 392 -15.77 7.62 -9.38
C THR A 392 -16.48 7.26 -10.69
N GLU A 393 -17.02 6.04 -10.80
CA GLU A 393 -17.85 5.62 -11.93
C GLU A 393 -19.07 6.53 -12.10
N THR A 394 -19.79 6.80 -11.00
CA THR A 394 -20.95 7.70 -10.99
C THR A 394 -20.55 9.13 -11.35
N GLN A 395 -19.47 9.67 -10.78
CA GLN A 395 -18.98 11.02 -11.12
C GLN A 395 -18.58 11.12 -12.60
N SER A 396 -17.93 10.09 -13.16
CA SER A 396 -17.59 10.05 -14.59
C SER A 396 -18.84 10.07 -15.46
N ALA A 397 -19.88 9.31 -15.09
CA ALA A 397 -21.16 9.32 -15.79
C ALA A 397 -21.84 10.70 -15.73
N VAL A 398 -21.90 11.32 -14.55
CA VAL A 398 -22.45 12.67 -14.38
C VAL A 398 -21.67 13.69 -15.22
N ALA A 399 -20.34 13.66 -15.21
CA ALA A 399 -19.51 14.55 -16.00
C ALA A 399 -19.77 14.42 -17.51
N LYS A 400 -19.95 13.19 -18.02
CA LYS A 400 -20.31 12.94 -19.42
C LYS A 400 -21.69 13.52 -19.76
N SER A 401 -22.70 13.29 -18.91
CA SER A 401 -24.03 13.86 -19.11
C SER A 401 -24.04 15.39 -19.07
N VAL A 402 -23.24 16.00 -18.18
CA VAL A 402 -23.05 17.45 -18.12
C VAL A 402 -22.38 17.96 -19.40
N GLN A 403 -21.39 17.24 -19.94
CA GLN A 403 -20.76 17.60 -21.22
C GLN A 403 -21.74 17.52 -22.39
N GLU A 404 -22.58 16.48 -22.44
CA GLU A 404 -23.64 16.34 -23.45
C GLU A 404 -24.66 17.47 -23.36
N MET A 405 -25.11 17.81 -22.16
CA MET A 405 -25.99 18.95 -21.91
C MET A 405 -25.30 20.28 -22.27
N SER A 406 -24.00 20.44 -22.00
CA SER A 406 -23.26 21.64 -22.38
C SER A 406 -23.16 21.81 -23.90
N ARG A 407 -23.26 20.73 -24.70
CA ARG A 407 -23.25 20.81 -26.17
C ARG A 407 -24.57 21.33 -26.74
N THR A 408 -25.69 21.21 -26.03
CA THR A 408 -26.99 21.75 -26.48
C THR A 408 -27.11 23.25 -26.21
N TYR A 409 -26.23 23.83 -25.37
CA TYR A 409 -26.06 25.27 -25.24
C TYR A 409 -24.99 25.75 -26.23
N PRO A 410 -25.36 26.36 -27.38
CA PRO A 410 -24.37 26.99 -28.23
C PRO A 410 -23.71 28.12 -27.44
N TYR A 411 -22.41 28.01 -27.17
CA TYR A 411 -21.62 29.16 -26.79
C TYR A 411 -21.67 30.13 -27.97
N PHE A 412 -22.45 31.21 -27.83
CA PHE A 412 -22.38 32.36 -28.73
C PHE A 412 -21.02 33.05 -28.49
N ILE A 413 -19.94 32.45 -28.98
CA ILE A 413 -18.70 33.19 -29.20
C ILE A 413 -19.01 34.09 -30.39
N TYR A 414 -19.24 35.37 -30.09
CA TYR A 414 -19.30 36.41 -31.09
C TYR A 414 -17.92 36.50 -31.75
N THR A 415 -17.75 35.86 -32.91
CA THR A 415 -16.61 36.10 -33.77
C THR A 415 -16.87 37.42 -34.48
N GLY A 416 -16.34 38.50 -33.91
CA GLY A 416 -16.31 39.83 -34.54
C GLY A 416 -15.33 39.86 -35.71
#